data_AF-A0A9E2X5F0-F1
#
_entry.id   AF-A0A9E2X5F0-F1
#
_cell.length_a   1.000
_cell.length_b   1.000
_cell.length_c   1.000
_cell.angle_alpha   90.00
_cell.angle_beta   90.00
_cell.angle_gamma   90.00
#
_symmetry.space_group_name_H-M   'P 1'
#
loop_
_entity.id
_entity.type
_entity.pdbx_description
1 polymer ?
#
loop_
_entity_poly.entity_id
_entity_poly.type
_entity_poly.pdbx_seq_one_letter_code
_entity_poly.pdbx_strand_id
1 'polypeptide(L)' 'MSFAATILGRPNVGKSTLFNRLVGRRLALVDDTPGLTRDRRYGKGRIADLCFWVIDTAG' A
#
# COMPACT_ATOMS: atom_id res chain seq x y z
N MET A 1 13.26 15.74 -2.74
CA MET A 1 12.43 15.75 -1.51
C MET A 1 11.85 14.37 -1.33
N SER A 2 12.04 13.74 -0.16
CA SER A 2 11.37 12.48 0.19
C SER A 2 10.18 12.78 1.09
N PHE A 3 8.98 12.40 0.65
CA PHE A 3 7.77 12.46 1.47
C PHE A 3 7.21 11.04 1.69
N ALA A 4 6.25 10.92 2.59
CA ALA A 4 5.52 9.68 2.83
C ALA A 4 4.03 9.90 2.55
N ALA A 5 3.39 8.90 1.95
CA ALA A 5 1.96 8.89 1.66
C ALA A 5 1.32 7.64 2.30
N THR A 6 0.21 7.83 3.01
CA THR A 6 -0.54 6.73 3.63
C THR A 6 -1.84 6.51 2.88
N ILE A 7 -2.15 5.26 2.55
CA ILE A 7 -3.39 4.87 1.88
C ILE A 7 -4.43 4.54 2.95
N LEU A 8 -5.52 5.31 2.99
CA LEU A 8 -6.64 5.13 3.92
C LEU A 8 -7.92 4.82 3.14
N GLY A 9 -8.83 4.06 3.77
CA GLY A 9 -10.13 3.74 3.17
C GLY A 9 -10.80 2.53 3.83
N ARG A 10 -12.08 2.34 3.53
CA ARG A 10 -12.90 1.21 4.04
C ARG A 10 -12.24 -0.15 3.77
N PRO A 11 -12.59 -1.20 4.53
CA PRO A 11 -12.16 -2.57 4.20
C PRO A 11 -12.49 -2.93 2.74
N ASN A 12 -11.62 -3.72 2.11
CA ASN A 12 -11.83 -4.28 0.77
C ASN A 12 -12.00 -3.30 -0.42
N VAL A 13 -11.68 -2.01 -0.26
CA VAL A 13 -11.72 -1.02 -1.37
C VAL A 13 -10.50 -1.06 -2.31
N GLY A 14 -9.61 -2.05 -2.17
CA GLY A 14 -8.42 -2.20 -3.02
C GLY A 14 -7.17 -1.44 -2.56
N LYS A 15 -7.06 -1.07 -1.28
CA LYS A 15 -5.88 -0.37 -0.71
C LYS A 15 -4.56 -1.11 -1.00
N SER A 16 -4.51 -2.41 -0.71
CA SER A 16 -3.33 -3.24 -0.96
C SER A 16 -3.04 -3.44 -2.45
N THR A 17 -4.05 -3.39 -3.31
CA THR A 17 -3.87 -3.40 -4.77
C THR A 17 -3.18 -2.12 -5.24
N LEU A 18 -3.60 -0.95 -4.73
CA LEU A 18 -2.95 0.33 -5.02
C LEU A 18 -1.51 0.36 -4.48
N PHE A 19 -1.29 -0.09 -3.25
CA PHE A 19 0.06 -0.21 -2.67
C PHE A 19 0.99 -1.03 -3.56
N ASN A 20 0.56 -2.23 -3.98
CA ASN A 20 1.34 -3.10 -4.87
C ASN A 20 1.69 -2.42 -6.20
N ARG A 21 0.72 -1.71 -6.79
CA ARG A 21 0.93 -0.98 -8.04
C ARG A 21 2.00 0.11 -7.87
N LEU A 22 1.94 0.88 -6.78
CA LEU A 22 2.88 1.97 -6.52
C LEU A 22 4.30 1.46 -6.25
N VAL A 23 4.45 0.32 -5.57
CA VAL A 23 5.76 -0.28 -5.26
C VAL A 23 6.36 -1.05 -6.45
N GLY A 24 5.57 -1.29 -7.50
CA GLY A 24 6.03 -2.00 -8.72
C GLY A 24 6.39 -3.47 -8.50
N ARG A 25 6.00 -4.04 -7.36
CA ARG A 25 6.23 -5.44 -6.97
C ARG A 25 5.01 -5.92 -6.18
N ARG A 26 4.64 -7.20 -6.31
CA ARG A 26 3.55 -7.83 -5.54
C ARG A 26 4.05 -8.18 -4.13
N LEU A 27 4.33 -7.15 -3.32
CA LEU A 27 4.79 -7.32 -1.92
C LEU A 27 3.63 -7.52 -0.94
N ALA A 28 2.45 -7.00 -1.27
CA ALA A 28 1.23 -7.29 -0.55
C ALA A 28 0.58 -8.54 -1.14
N LEU A 29 0.61 -9.64 -0.38
CA LEU A 29 -0.33 -10.74 -0.57
C LEU A 29 -1.74 -10.16 -0.37
N VAL A 30 -2.57 -10.30 -1.40
CA VAL A 30 -4.01 -10.00 -1.37
C VAL A 30 -4.66 -11.31 -0.94
N ASP A 31 -5.06 -11.39 0.31
CA ASP A 31 -5.94 -12.45 0.82
C ASP A 31 -7.28 -11.77 1.10
N ASP A 32 -8.36 -12.33 0.55
CA ASP A 32 -9.71 -11.74 0.58
C ASP A 32 -10.39 -11.92 1.95
N THR A 33 -9.70 -12.50 2.92
CA THR A 33 -10.22 -12.70 4.28
C THR A 33 -10.14 -11.40 5.10
N PRO A 34 -11.27 -10.80 5.50
CA PRO A 34 -11.28 -9.59 6.31
C PRO A 34 -10.57 -9.81 7.65
N GLY A 35 -9.67 -8.89 8.04
CA GLY A 35 -9.00 -8.91 9.36
C GLY A 35 -7.59 -9.53 9.40
N LEU A 36 -6.99 -9.90 8.26
CA LEU A 36 -5.67 -10.57 8.22
C LEU A 36 -4.45 -9.67 7.98
N THR A 37 -4.60 -8.39 7.65
CA THR A 37 -3.47 -7.44 7.68
C THR A 37 -3.21 -6.99 9.11
N ARG A 38 -2.51 -7.79 9.91
CA ARG A 38 -2.15 -7.40 11.29
C ARG A 38 -1.09 -6.28 11.33
N ASP A 39 -0.35 -6.08 10.24
CA ASP A 39 0.79 -5.16 10.18
C ASP A 39 0.68 -4.12 9.06
N ARG A 40 1.07 -2.87 9.37
CA ARG A 40 1.26 -1.79 8.41
C ARG A 40 2.34 -2.20 7.40
N ARG A 41 2.05 -2.11 6.11
CA ARG A 41 3.04 -2.43 5.05
C ARG A 41 3.69 -1.14 4.56
N TYR A 42 5.01 -1.15 4.43
CA TYR A 42 5.81 -0.03 3.94
C TYR A 42 6.51 -0.40 2.65
N GLY A 43 6.56 0.52 1.68
CA GLY A 43 7.26 0.30 0.43
C GLY A 43 7.73 1.61 -0.19
N LYS A 44 8.76 1.54 -1.05
CA LYS A 44 9.15 2.68 -1.89
C LYS A 44 8.27 2.69 -3.12
N GLY A 45 7.42 3.71 -3.24
CA GLY A 45 6.52 3.92 -4.36
C GLY A 45 7.08 4.90 -5.38
N ARG A 46 6.59 4.79 -6.62
CA ARG A 46 6.88 5.74 -7.69
C ARG A 46 5.61 6.13 -8.46
N ILE A 47 5.47 7.42 -8.75
CA ILE A 47 4.48 7.96 -9.70
C ILE A 47 5.22 8.95 -10.60
N ALA A 48 5.28 8.68 -11.91
CA ALA A 48 6.11 9.46 -12.84
C ALA A 48 7.54 9.63 -12.28
N ASP A 49 7.97 10.85 -11.99
CA ASP A 49 9.31 11.14 -11.45
C ASP A 49 9.33 11.30 -9.92
N LEU A 50 8.17 11.16 -9.26
CA LEU A 50 8.06 11.22 -7.81
C LEU A 50 8.40 9.88 -7.17
N CYS A 51 9.36 9.90 -6.26
CA CYS A 51 9.75 8.77 -5.42
C CYS A 51 9.40 9.09 -3.96
N PHE A 52 8.63 8.22 -3.31
CA PHE A 52 8.15 8.45 -1.94
C PHE A 52 7.95 7.13 -1.19
N TRP A 53 7.82 7.21 0.13
CA TRP A 53 7.39 6.07 0.93
C TRP A 53 5.88 5.93 0.86
N VAL A 54 5.38 4.75 0.56
CA VAL A 54 3.95 4.44 0.62
C VAL A 54 3.68 3.49 1.79
N ILE A 55 2.59 3.76 2.50
CA ILE A 55 2.16 3.00 3.68
C ILE A 55 0.74 2.49 3.41
N ASP A 56 0.57 1.17 3.44
CA ASP A 56 -0.74 0.53 3.44
C ASP A 56 -1.13 0.26 4.89
N THR A 57 -2.16 0.96 5.36
CA THR A 57 -2.77 0.64 6.64
C THR A 57 -3.72 -0.53 6.43
N ALA A 58 -3.60 -1.53 7.28
CA ALA A 58 -4.58 -2.59 7.42
C ALA A 58 -6.01 -2.04 7.31
N GLY A 59 -6.83 -2.68 6.46
CA GLY A 59 -8.27 -2.49 6.43
C GLY A 59 -8.92 -3.19 7.59
#